data_AF-A0A7Y8X2P6-F1
#
_entry.id   AF-A0A7Y8X2P6-F1
#
_cell.length_a   1.000
_cell.length_b   1.000
_cell.length_c   1.000
_cell.angle_alpha   90.00
_cell.angle_beta   90.00
_cell.angle_gamma   90.00
#
_symmetry.space_group_name_H-M   'P 1'
#
loop_
_entity.id
_entity.type
_entity.pdbx_description
1 polymer ?
#
loop_
_entity_poly.entity_id
_entity_poly.type
_entity_poly.pdbx_seq_one_letter_code
_entity_poly.pdbx_strand_id
1 'polypeptide(L)'
;MSDVNNTLDAVQIAAHGMAMDLADVLVRGHLKEHPSLIAFRLGVVTGAVDQVRTAVKAELASGRWPRLAADPAAEHERDRAAFAGHHCDCPYCPHAL
;
A
#
# COMPACT_ATOMS: atom_id res chain seq x y z
N MET A 1 -18.16 -12.83 8.66
CA MET A 1 -17.87 -11.38 8.65
C MET A 1 -16.65 -11.00 9.48
N SER A 2 -16.41 -11.58 10.66
CA SER A 2 -15.21 -11.33 11.49
C SER A 2 -13.87 -11.59 10.76
N ASP A 3 -13.82 -12.64 9.93
CA ASP A 3 -12.58 -13.09 9.26
C ASP A 3 -12.04 -12.10 8.19
N VAL A 4 -12.94 -11.50 7.40
CA VAL A 4 -12.57 -10.53 6.36
C VAL A 4 -12.02 -9.26 6.99
N ASN A 5 -12.70 -8.75 8.02
CA ASN A 5 -12.26 -7.54 8.72
C ASN A 5 -10.88 -7.76 9.39
N ASN A 6 -10.68 -8.89 10.07
CA ASN A 6 -9.39 -9.20 10.67
C ASN A 6 -8.27 -9.32 9.62
N THR A 7 -8.57 -9.89 8.45
CA THR A 7 -7.61 -9.97 7.34
C THR A 7 -7.27 -8.57 6.82
N LEU A 8 -8.27 -7.71 6.62
CA LEU A 8 -8.06 -6.34 6.16
C LEU A 8 -7.26 -5.51 7.16
N ASP A 9 -7.57 -5.61 8.46
CA ASP A 9 -6.85 -4.93 9.52
C ASP A 9 -5.37 -5.37 9.55
N ALA A 10 -5.10 -6.67 9.43
CA ALA A 10 -3.74 -7.20 9.38
C ALA A 10 -2.95 -6.66 8.18
N VAL A 11 -3.57 -6.59 7.00
CA VAL A 11 -2.94 -6.03 5.79
C VAL A 11 -2.70 -4.52 5.95
N GLN A 12 -3.66 -3.78 6.48
CA GLN A 12 -3.53 -2.33 6.70
C GLN A 12 -2.38 -2.01 7.65
N ILE A 13 -2.29 -2.69 8.79
CA ILE A 13 -1.21 -2.50 9.76
C ILE A 13 0.14 -2.87 9.15
N ALA A 14 0.22 -3.99 8.42
CA ALA A 14 1.46 -4.41 7.76
C ALA A 14 1.90 -3.41 6.67
N ALA A 15 0.98 -2.94 5.82
CA ALA A 15 1.26 -1.98 4.76
C ALA A 15 1.70 -0.62 5.31
N HIS A 16 1.08 -0.15 6.40
CA HIS A 16 1.52 1.06 7.10
C HIS A 16 2.95 0.90 7.63
N GLY A 17 3.24 -0.22 8.31
CA GLY A 17 4.59 -0.53 8.79
C GLY A 17 5.62 -0.56 7.66
N MET A 18 5.29 -1.18 6.52
CA MET A 18 6.16 -1.21 5.35
C MET A 18 6.46 0.18 4.77
N ALA A 19 5.50 1.11 4.79
CA ALA A 19 5.73 2.49 4.37
C ALA A 19 6.75 3.20 5.28
N MET A 20 6.65 2.97 6.59
CA MET A 20 7.61 3.50 7.56
C MET A 20 8.99 2.84 7.42
N ASP A 21 9.04 1.52 7.22
CA ASP A 21 10.28 0.78 6.97
C ASP A 21 11.00 1.30 5.72
N LEU A 22 10.25 1.60 4.64
CA LEU A 22 10.79 2.23 3.44
C LEU A 22 11.34 3.62 3.73
N ALA A 23 10.61 4.45 4.49
CA ALA A 23 11.09 5.77 4.88
C ALA A 23 12.40 5.68 5.68
N ASP A 24 12.53 4.70 6.58
CA ASP A 24 13.76 4.47 7.34
C ASP A 24 14.94 4.13 6.41
N VAL A 25 14.75 3.26 5.42
CA VAL A 25 15.79 2.94 4.43
C VAL A 25 16.16 4.18 3.62
N LEU A 26 15.20 4.96 3.14
CA LEU A 26 15.45 6.11 2.28
C LEU A 26 16.13 7.26 3.04
N VAL A 27 15.74 7.51 4.29
CA VAL A 27 16.23 8.63 5.09
C VAL A 27 17.51 8.29 5.86
N ARG A 28 17.60 7.06 6.41
CA ARG A 28 18.73 6.65 7.28
C ARG A 28 19.71 5.69 6.61
N GLY A 29 19.31 5.04 5.51
CA GLY A 29 20.12 4.03 4.83
C GLY A 29 20.07 2.64 5.47
N HIS A 30 19.27 2.43 6.52
CA HIS A 30 19.10 1.13 7.19
C HIS A 30 17.74 1.00 7.88
N LEU A 31 17.40 -0.23 8.27
CA LEU A 31 16.18 -0.56 9.01
C LEU A 31 16.26 -0.10 10.47
N LYS A 32 15.15 0.41 11.02
CA LYS A 32 15.03 0.72 12.46
C LYS A 32 14.62 -0.49 13.30
N GLU A 33 13.80 -1.37 12.73
CA GLU A 33 13.29 -2.57 13.40
C GLU A 33 14.06 -3.83 12.99
N HIS A 34 13.86 -4.91 13.75
CA HIS A 34 14.52 -6.19 13.47
C HIS A 34 14.06 -6.74 12.10
N PRO A 35 14.99 -7.22 11.24
CA PRO A 35 14.66 -7.70 9.90
C PRO A 35 13.54 -8.75 9.84
N SER A 36 13.43 -9.63 10.84
CA SER A 36 12.36 -10.63 10.90
C SER A 36 10.95 -10.04 11.00
N LEU A 37 10.77 -8.90 11.70
CA LEU A 37 9.47 -8.23 11.79
C LEU A 37 9.06 -7.64 10.45
N ILE A 38 10.03 -7.04 9.75
CA ILE A 38 9.85 -6.45 8.44
C ILE A 38 9.58 -7.54 7.39
N ALA A 39 10.31 -8.66 7.46
CA ALA A 39 10.08 -9.81 6.59
C ALA A 39 8.68 -10.40 6.78
N PHE A 40 8.17 -10.44 8.02
CA PHE A 40 6.79 -10.84 8.30
C PHE A 40 5.78 -9.88 7.67
N ARG A 41 5.92 -8.56 7.89
CA ARG A 41 5.06 -7.54 7.26
C ARG A 41 5.07 -7.63 5.74
N LEU A 42 6.26 -7.80 5.16
CA LEU A 42 6.44 -7.97 3.72
C LEU A 42 5.65 -9.19 3.21
N GLY A 43 5.73 -10.33 3.90
CA GLY A 43 4.97 -11.53 3.54
C GLY A 43 3.46 -11.34 3.57
N VAL A 44 2.94 -10.60 4.55
CA VAL A 44 1.50 -10.25 4.62
C VAL A 44 1.08 -9.40 3.42
N VAL A 45 1.85 -8.34 3.11
CA VAL A 45 1.54 -7.42 2.02
C VAL A 45 1.67 -8.11 0.65
N THR A 46 2.73 -8.88 0.42
CA THR A 46 2.91 -9.59 -0.87
C THR A 46 1.84 -10.65 -1.09
N GLY A 47 1.45 -11.38 -0.04
CA GLY A 47 0.34 -12.33 -0.12
C GLY A 47 -0.98 -11.67 -0.52
N ALA A 48 -1.29 -10.49 0.02
CA ALA A 48 -2.47 -9.72 -0.37
C ALA A 48 -2.37 -9.19 -1.81
N VAL A 49 -1.20 -8.67 -2.21
CA VAL A 49 -0.93 -8.22 -3.59
C VAL A 49 -1.10 -9.36 -4.60
N ASP A 50 -0.68 -10.58 -4.26
CA ASP A 50 -0.83 -11.74 -5.14
C ASP A 50 -2.30 -12.15 -5.35
N GLN A 51 -3.14 -12.01 -4.31
CA GLN A 51 -4.58 -12.21 -4.44
C GLN A 51 -5.20 -11.17 -5.38
N VAL A 52 -4.89 -9.88 -5.18
CA VAL A 52 -5.37 -8.80 -6.06
C VAL A 52 -4.87 -8.99 -7.49
N ARG A 53 -3.61 -9.36 -7.68
CA ARG A 53 -3.03 -9.66 -9.00
C ARG A 53 -3.77 -10.79 -9.70
N THR A 54 -4.14 -11.84 -8.98
CA THR A 54 -4.92 -12.96 -9.52
C THR A 54 -6.30 -12.49 -9.97
N ALA A 55 -6.99 -11.69 -9.15
CA ALA A 55 -8.26 -11.10 -9.52
C ALA A 55 -8.11 -10.21 -10.77
N VAL A 56 -7.18 -9.26 -10.79
CA VAL A 56 -6.92 -8.37 -11.94
C VAL A 56 -6.70 -9.16 -13.23
N LYS A 57 -5.93 -10.25 -13.20
CA LYS A 57 -5.73 -11.11 -14.38
C LYS A 57 -7.05 -11.73 -14.86
N ALA A 58 -7.85 -12.29 -13.95
CA ALA A 58 -9.14 -12.87 -14.29
C ALA A 58 -10.12 -11.82 -14.85
N GLU A 59 -10.10 -10.62 -14.27
CA GLU A 59 -10.89 -9.47 -14.68
C GLU A 59 -10.56 -9.00 -16.10
N LEU A 60 -9.28 -8.84 -16.40
CA LEU A 60 -8.81 -8.49 -17.75
C LEU A 60 -9.14 -9.59 -18.77
N ALA A 61 -8.97 -10.87 -18.39
CA ALA A 61 -9.28 -12.00 -19.25
C ALA A 61 -10.78 -12.14 -19.55
N SER A 62 -11.65 -11.64 -18.67
CA SER A 62 -13.10 -11.71 -18.85
C SER A 62 -13.61 -10.83 -20.01
N GLY A 63 -12.86 -9.82 -20.43
CA GLY A 63 -13.26 -8.87 -21.48
C GLY A 63 -14.49 -8.01 -21.14
N ARG A 64 -15.00 -8.08 -19.90
CA ARG A 64 -16.23 -7.38 -19.50
C ARG A 64 -16.05 -5.87 -19.31
N TRP A 65 -14.81 -5.42 -19.16
CA TRP A 65 -14.49 -4.03 -18.89
C TRP A 65 -14.23 -3.28 -20.20
N PRO A 66 -14.82 -2.09 -20.38
CA PRO A 66 -14.41 -1.20 -21.46
C PRO A 66 -12.96 -0.75 -21.23
N ARG A 67 -12.31 -0.26 -22.28
CA ARG A 67 -11.00 0.39 -22.16
C ARG A 67 -11.10 1.53 -21.13
N LEU A 68 -10.13 1.60 -20.22
CA LEU A 68 -10.04 2.69 -19.26
C LEU A 68 -9.92 4.04 -20.00
N ALA A 69 -10.78 4.98 -19.62
CA ALA A 69 -10.88 6.28 -20.29
C ALA A 69 -9.71 7.22 -19.98
N ALA A 70 -9.11 7.09 -18.79
CA ALA A 70 -7.97 7.87 -18.34
C ALA A 70 -6.71 7.00 -18.25
N ASP A 71 -5.54 7.64 -18.31
CA ASP A 71 -4.26 6.99 -18.04
C ASP A 71 -4.11 6.69 -16.54
N PRO A 72 -3.84 5.43 -16.12
CA PRO A 72 -3.69 5.07 -14.70
C PRO A 72 -2.62 5.88 -13.96
N ALA A 73 -1.51 6.21 -14.64
CA ALA A 73 -0.43 6.98 -14.01
C ALA A 73 -0.88 8.41 -13.71
N ALA A 74 -1.55 9.06 -14.67
CA ALA A 74 -2.16 10.37 -14.45
C ALA A 74 -3.24 10.36 -13.36
N GLU A 75 -3.99 9.27 -13.19
CA GLU A 75 -4.94 9.10 -12.08
C GLU A 75 -4.25 9.02 -10.73
N HIS A 76 -3.22 8.17 -10.62
CA HIS A 76 -2.43 8.06 -9.40
C HIS A 76 -1.78 9.39 -8.99
N GLU A 77 -1.28 10.18 -9.94
CA GLU A 77 -0.70 11.50 -9.65
C GLU A 77 -1.72 12.50 -9.11
N ARG A 78 -2.98 12.45 -9.59
CA ARG A 78 -4.06 13.26 -9.02
C ARG A 78 -4.36 12.87 -7.57
N ASP A 79 -4.43 11.56 -7.31
CA ASP A 79 -4.68 11.05 -5.96
C ASP A 79 -3.54 11.40 -5.01
N ARG A 80 -2.29 11.30 -5.48
CA ARG A 80 -1.09 11.70 -4.73
C ARG A 80 -1.11 13.19 -4.40
N ALA A 81 -1.49 14.05 -5.35
CA ALA A 81 -1.60 15.50 -5.12
C ALA A 81 -2.70 15.83 -4.10
N ALA A 82 -3.86 15.16 -4.20
CA ALA A 82 -4.95 15.30 -3.22
C ALA A 82 -4.51 14.82 -1.82
N PHE A 83 -3.79 13.70 -1.76
CA PHE A 83 -3.23 13.18 -0.52
C PHE A 83 -2.15 14.11 0.05
N ALA A 84 -1.25 14.67 -0.74
CA ALA A 84 -0.23 15.60 -0.25
C ALA A 84 -0.84 16.88 0.37
N GLY A 85 -2.02 17.29 -0.11
CA GLY A 85 -2.81 18.38 0.47
C GLY A 85 -3.63 18.00 1.70
N HIS A 86 -3.64 16.73 2.14
CA HIS A 86 -4.36 16.31 3.33
C HIS A 86 -3.63 16.78 4.59
N HIS A 87 -4.33 17.50 5.46
CA HIS A 87 -3.84 17.82 6.79
C HIS A 87 -4.00 16.59 7.68
N CYS A 88 -2.87 16.07 8.17
CA CYS A 88 -2.81 15.02 9.16
C CYS A 88 -1.93 15.50 10.31
N ASP A 89 -2.54 15.62 11.50
CA ASP A 89 -1.90 16.14 12.70
C ASP A 89 -1.02 15.08 13.43
N CYS A 90 -0.55 14.06 12.71
CA CYS A 90 0.27 12.99 13.28
C CYS A 90 1.76 13.40 13.29
N PRO A 91 2.48 13.25 14.42
CA PRO A 91 3.88 13.67 14.59
C PRO A 91 4.92 12.91 13.73
N TYR A 92 4.48 11.96 12.92
CA TYR A 92 5.33 11.16 12.02
C TYR A 92 4.89 11.25 10.56
N CYS A 93 4.02 12.19 10.21
CA CYS A 93 3.57 12.36 8.84
C CYS A 93 4.74 12.87 7.96
N PRO A 94 5.09 12.18 6.86
CA PRO A 94 6.18 12.61 5.97
C PRO A 94 5.90 13.94 5.24
N HIS A 95 4.67 14.46 5.34
CA HIS A 95 4.24 15.77 4.82
C HIS A 95 4.13 16.87 5.89
N ALA A 96 4.44 16.57 7.17
CA ALA A 96 4.41 17.55 8.26
C ALA A 96 5.76 18.30 8.45
N LEU A 97 6.69 18.15 7.49
CA LEU A 97 7.98 18.84 7.44
C LEU A 97 8.08 19.72 6.19
#